data_AF-A0A5D0ITU8-F1
#
_entry.id   AF-A0A5D0ITU8-F1
#
_cell.length_a   1.000
_cell.length_b   1.000
_cell.length_c   1.000
_cell.angle_alpha   90.00
_cell.angle_beta   90.00
_cell.angle_gamma   90.00
#
_symmetry.space_group_name_H-M   'P 1'
#
loop_
_entity.id
_entity.type
_entity.pdbx_description
1 polymer ?
#
loop_
_entity_poly.entity_id
_entity_poly.type
_entity_poly.pdbx_seq_one_letter_code
_entity_poly.pdbx_strand_id
1 'polypeptide(L)' 'VEGGFEHSGNFALIDKNGFIRSRKDEFGNPIIYYNGIVTEKEQVNDDGQREQISILKEDIKKLLNE' A
#
# COMPACT_ATOMS: atom_id res chain seq x y z
N VAL A 1 -16.71 -23.27 5.45
CA VAL A 1 -15.50 -22.42 5.36
C VAL A 1 -15.96 -21.00 5.63
N GLU A 2 -15.48 -20.39 6.71
CA GLU A 2 -15.77 -18.99 7.02
C GLU A 2 -15.28 -18.09 5.88
N GLY A 3 -16.21 -17.28 5.36
CA GLY A 3 -16.01 -16.09 4.53
C GLY A 3 -14.69 -15.98 3.77
N GLY A 4 -14.66 -16.56 2.56
CA GLY A 4 -13.64 -16.34 1.53
C GLY A 4 -13.59 -14.90 1.02
N PHE A 5 -13.24 -13.96 1.90
CA PHE A 5 -12.75 -12.65 1.52
C PHE A 5 -11.25 -12.75 1.28
N GLU A 6 -10.89 -13.41 0.19
CA GLU A 6 -9.55 -13.29 -0.38
C GLU A 6 -9.42 -11.87 -0.92
N HIS A 7 -8.99 -10.94 -0.07
CA HIS A 7 -8.55 -9.64 -0.54
C HIS A 7 -7.20 -9.86 -1.23
N SER A 8 -6.98 -9.29 -2.42
CA SER A 8 -5.67 -9.33 -3.09
C SER A 8 -4.56 -8.62 -2.28
N GLY A 9 -4.88 -8.11 -1.09
CA GLY A 9 -3.99 -7.41 -0.19
C GLY A 9 -3.59 -6.02 -0.67
N ASN A 10 -4.18 -5.52 -1.76
CA ASN A 10 -3.78 -4.24 -2.35
C ASN A 10 -4.61 -3.07 -1.84
N PHE A 11 -3.96 -1.95 -1.55
CA PHE A 11 -4.56 -0.70 -1.09
C PHE A 11 -4.26 0.44 -2.07
N ALA A 12 -5.26 1.27 -2.37
CA ALA A 12 -5.08 2.52 -3.11
C ALA A 12 -5.45 3.71 -2.23
N LEU A 13 -4.77 4.84 -2.41
CA LEU A 13 -5.08 6.08 -1.69
C LEU A 13 -5.99 6.96 -2.54
N ILE A 14 -7.09 7.42 -1.94
CA ILE A 14 -8.06 8.33 -2.55
C ILE A 14 -8.18 9.56 -1.66
N ASP A 15 -8.03 10.75 -2.23
CA ASP A 15 -8.16 12.00 -1.49
C ASP A 15 -9.62 12.40 -1.23
N LYS A 16 -9.82 13.49 -0.47
CA LYS A 16 -11.16 14.03 -0.14
C LYS A 16 -12.00 14.47 -1.34
N ASN A 17 -11.38 14.63 -2.51
CA ASN A 17 -12.04 15.02 -3.76
C ASN A 17 -12.28 13.81 -4.69
N GLY A 18 -11.91 12.59 -4.26
CA GLY A 18 -12.08 11.38 -5.05
C GLY A 18 -10.96 11.12 -6.06
N PHE A 19 -9.82 11.81 -5.99
CA PHE A 19 -8.67 11.57 -6.86
C PHE A 19 -7.71 10.54 -6.28
N ILE A 20 -7.17 9.70 -7.16
CA ILE A 20 -6.11 8.75 -6.80
C ILE A 20 -4.84 9.53 -6.43
N ARG A 21 -4.26 9.19 -5.28
CA ARG A 21 -2.95 9.65 -4.83
C ARG A 21 -1.97 8.50 -4.85
N SER A 22 -0.77 8.76 -5.34
CA SER A 22 0.28 7.76 -5.46
C SER A 22 1.63 8.37 -5.14
N ARG A 23 2.44 7.62 -4.41
CA ARG A 23 3.89 7.82 -4.34
C ARG A 23 4.54 7.51 -5.70
N LYS A 24 5.74 8.04 -5.91
CA LYS A 24 6.64 7.61 -6.99
C LYS A 24 7.76 6.72 -6.44
N ASP A 25 8.15 5.70 -7.20
CA ASP A 25 9.34 4.92 -6.93
C ASP A 25 10.64 5.71 -7.23
N GLU A 26 11.79 5.08 -7.01
CA GLU A 26 13.11 5.66 -7.26
C GLU A 26 13.37 6.01 -8.75
N PHE A 27 12.62 5.42 -9.68
CA PHE A 27 12.69 5.68 -11.12
C PHE A 27 11.65 6.70 -11.59
N GLY A 28 10.82 7.22 -10.67
CA GLY A 28 9.78 8.19 -10.96
C GLY A 28 8.46 7.59 -11.43
N ASN A 29 8.32 6.26 -11.46
CA ASN A 29 7.07 5.59 -11.83
C ASN A 29 6.06 5.69 -10.67
N PRO A 30 4.75 5.88 -10.96
CA PRO A 30 3.74 5.88 -9.92
C PRO A 30 3.50 4.48 -9.35
N ILE A 31 3.44 4.38 -8.01
CA ILE A 31 2.97 3.20 -7.30
C ILE A 31 1.47 3.36 -7.06
N ILE A 32 0.66 2.72 -7.90
CA ILE A 32 -0.81 2.86 -7.87
C ILE A 32 -1.42 2.10 -6.69
N TYR A 33 -0.81 0.97 -6.31
CA TYR A 33 -1.28 0.11 -5.23
C TYR A 33 -0.14 -0.21 -4.26
N TYR A 34 -0.49 -0.30 -2.99
CA TYR A 34 0.38 -0.75 -1.91
C TYR A 34 -0.01 -2.18 -1.53
N ASN A 35 0.96 -3.09 -1.44
CA ASN A 35 0.77 -4.45 -0.96
C ASN A 35 0.75 -4.47 0.58
N GLY A 36 -0.34 -4.99 1.15
CA GLY A 36 -0.54 -5.18 2.58
C GLY A 36 -0.53 -6.64 3.02
N ILE A 37 0.04 -7.54 2.22
CA ILE A 37 0.19 -8.97 2.56
C ILE A 37 1.43 -9.18 3.43
N VAL A 38 2.57 -8.62 3.02
CA VAL A 38 3.83 -8.75 3.75
C VAL A 38 3.82 -7.82 4.97
N THR A 39 3.89 -8.38 6.17
CA THR A 39 3.82 -7.58 7.39
C THR A 39 5.11 -6.80 7.64
N GLU A 40 5.00 -5.71 8.42
CA GLU A 40 6.17 -4.95 8.91
C GLU A 40 7.13 -5.83 9.73
N LYS A 41 6.67 -6.92 10.33
CA LYS A 41 7.54 -7.85 11.06
C LYS A 41 8.33 -8.76 10.12
N GLU A 42 7.68 -9.24 9.06
CA GLU A 42 8.31 -10.13 8.08
C GLU A 42 9.34 -9.40 7.23
N GLN A 43 9.11 -8.11 6.91
CA GLN A 43 9.92 -7.25 6.06
C GLN A 43 10.00 -7.72 4.59
N VAL A 44 10.24 -9.01 4.35
CA VAL A 44 10.33 -9.65 3.03
C VAL A 44 9.66 -11.03 3.11
N ASN A 45 8.85 -11.39 2.11
CA ASN A 45 8.26 -12.74 2.01
C ASN A 45 9.16 -13.71 1.22
N ASP A 46 8.71 -14.97 1.09
CA ASP A 46 9.44 -16.04 0.39
C ASP A 46 9.70 -15.74 -1.11
N ASP A 47 8.90 -14.87 -1.74
CA ASP A 47 9.05 -14.44 -3.14
C ASP A 47 10.01 -13.24 -3.29
N GLY A 48 10.57 -12.75 -2.17
CA GLY A 48 11.47 -11.58 -2.16
C GLY A 48 10.73 -10.23 -2.20
N GLN A 49 9.41 -10.22 -2.05
CA GLN A 49 8.62 -9.00 -2.00
C GLN A 49 8.78 -8.30 -0.66
N ARG A 50 9.15 -7.02 -0.69
CA ARG A 50 9.28 -6.19 0.51
C ARG A 50 7.92 -5.70 0.99
N GLU A 51 7.80 -5.52 2.29
CA GLU A 51 6.63 -4.88 2.90
C GLU A 51 6.41 -3.45 2.37
N GLN A 52 5.14 -3.08 2.21
CA GLN A 52 4.74 -1.73 1.80
C GLN A 52 3.78 -1.07 2.81
N ILE A 53 3.54 -1.71 3.96
CA ILE A 53 2.67 -1.21 5.01
C ILE A 53 3.27 0.04 5.65
N SER A 54 4.59 0.09 5.84
CA SER A 54 5.27 1.26 6.41
C SER A 54 5.09 2.50 5.54
N ILE A 55 5.33 2.38 4.23
CA ILE A 55 5.17 3.50 3.29
C ILE A 55 3.69 3.86 3.10
N LEU A 56 2.79 2.89 3.14
CA LEU A 56 1.35 3.12 3.12
C LEU A 56 0.92 3.98 4.32
N LYS A 57 1.35 3.63 5.55
CA LYS A 57 1.07 4.42 6.76
C LYS A 57 1.63 5.83 6.68
N GLU A 58 2.84 6.00 6.14
CA GLU A 58 3.44 7.31 5.93
C GLU A 58 2.58 8.17 4.98
N ASP A 59 2.18 7.61 3.85
CA ASP A 59 1.46 8.35 2.83
C ASP A 59 -0.01 8.62 3.21
N ILE A 60 -0.65 7.73 4.01
CA ILE A 60 -1.93 8.03 4.68
C ILE A 60 -1.81 9.26 5.59
N LYS A 61 -0.75 9.34 6.40
CA LYS A 61 -0.55 10.51 7.29
C LYS A 61 -0.37 11.80 6.49
N LYS A 62 0.32 11.77 5.34
CA LYS A 62 0.43 12.94 4.46
C LYS A 62 -0.95 13.34 3.92
N LEU A 63 -1.71 12.38 3.42
CA LEU A 63 -3.04 12.59 2.87
C LEU A 63 -4.02 13.19 3.89
N LEU A 64 -3.96 12.75 5.15
CA LEU A 64 -4.79 13.29 6.22
C LEU A 64 -4.44 14.74 6.61
N ASN A 65 -3.28 15.24 6.22
CA ASN A 65 -2.83 16.61 6.46
C ASN A 65 -3.07 17.54 5.24
N GLU A 66 -3.80 17.09 4.21
CA GLU A 66 -4.20 17.88 3.03
C GLU A 66 -5.50 18.70 3.20
#